data_AF-A0A7J6VPJ2-F1
#
_entry.id   AF-A0A7J6VPJ2-F1
#
_cell.length_a   1.000
_cell.length_b   1.000
_cell.length_c   1.000
_cell.angle_alpha   90.00
_cell.angle_beta   90.00
_cell.angle_gamma   90.00
#
_symmetry.space_group_name_H-M   'P 1'
#
loop_
_entity.id
_entity.type
_entity.pdbx_description
1 polymer ?
#
loop_
_entity_poly.entity_id
_entity_poly.type
_entity_poly.pdbx_seq_one_letter_code
_entity_poly.pdbx_strand_id
1 'polypeptide(L)'
;MEGKGEEEKNPRENRFFVAVHVGAGFHSPSNEKALKSVMNRACLAAASLLSQKPGSSSSSSYPHRCLDAVSAAIQDDPCTNAGRGSNLTEDGNVECDASIMDANSGAFGGVGAVPGVRNAIKIATCLAKEQMIGSSLLGRLPPM
;
A
#
# COMPACT_ATOMS: atom_id res chain seq x y z
N MET A 1 50.46 -14.09 2.99
CA MET A 1 49.70 -13.32 1.99
C MET A 1 48.43 -14.09 1.72
N GLU A 2 47.42 -13.93 2.58
CA GLU A 2 46.11 -14.54 2.37
C GLU A 2 45.24 -13.50 1.66
N GLY A 3 44.86 -13.82 0.43
CA GLY A 3 43.99 -12.97 -0.38
C GLY A 3 42.63 -12.87 0.28
N LYS A 4 42.21 -11.63 0.56
CA LYS A 4 40.81 -11.35 0.85
C LYS A 4 40.03 -11.61 -0.43
N GLY A 5 39.24 -12.68 -0.44
CA GLY A 5 38.23 -12.89 -1.48
C GLY A 5 37.28 -11.71 -1.46
N GLU A 6 37.24 -10.95 -2.55
CA GLU A 6 36.19 -9.99 -2.80
C GLU A 6 34.88 -10.78 -2.93
N GLU A 7 33.96 -10.61 -1.98
CA GLU A 7 32.58 -11.09 -2.14
C GLU A 7 31.98 -10.36 -3.36
N GLU A 8 31.94 -11.07 -4.50
CA GLU A 8 31.16 -10.67 -5.66
C GLU A 8 29.69 -10.54 -5.23
N LYS A 9 29.25 -9.30 -5.05
CA LYS A 9 27.85 -8.96 -4.77
C LYS A 9 27.01 -9.45 -5.95
N ASN A 10 26.25 -10.52 -5.75
CA ASN A 10 25.39 -11.08 -6.77
C ASN A 10 24.32 -10.02 -7.16
N PRO A 11 24.30 -9.52 -8.42
CA PRO A 11 23.44 -8.39 -8.82
C PRO A 11 21.93 -8.71 -8.84
N ARG A 12 21.54 -9.89 -8.35
CA ARG A 12 20.14 -10.37 -8.29
C ARG A 12 19.46 -10.19 -6.94
N GLU A 13 20.17 -9.79 -5.89
CA GLU A 13 19.65 -9.90 -4.51
C GLU A 13 18.55 -8.93 -4.10
N ASN A 14 18.17 -7.93 -4.92
CA ASN A 14 17.07 -7.04 -4.55
C ASN A 14 16.28 -6.52 -5.76
N ARG A 15 15.86 -7.42 -6.65
CA ARG A 15 14.99 -7.07 -7.77
C ARG A 15 13.53 -7.07 -7.31
N PHE A 16 12.89 -5.92 -7.44
CA PHE A 16 11.46 -5.76 -7.21
C PHE A 16 10.81 -5.09 -8.41
N PHE A 17 9.48 -5.22 -8.50
CA PHE A 17 8.65 -4.53 -9.47
C PHE A 17 7.42 -3.99 -8.75
N VAL A 18 7.03 -2.76 -9.09
CA VAL A 18 5.85 -2.10 -8.54
C VAL A 18 5.03 -1.56 -9.70
N ALA A 19 3.76 -1.92 -9.73
CA ALA A 19 2.78 -1.36 -10.65
C ALA A 19 1.68 -0.65 -9.85
N VAL A 20 1.25 0.50 -10.36
CA VAL A 20 0.22 1.35 -9.76
C VAL A 20 -0.71 1.82 -10.87
N HIS A 21 -2.01 1.92 -10.58
CA HIS A 21 -2.98 2.64 -11.41
C HIS A 21 -3.77 3.62 -10.53
N VAL A 22 -4.29 4.69 -11.13
CA VAL A 22 -5.09 5.73 -10.45
C VAL A 22 -6.50 5.83 -11.05
N GLY A 23 -7.06 4.67 -11.39
CA GLY A 23 -8.37 4.53 -12.04
C GLY A 23 -8.31 4.40 -13.56
N ALA A 24 -9.38 3.84 -14.13
CA ALA A 24 -9.59 3.66 -15.56
C ALA A 24 -10.87 4.41 -15.96
N GLY A 25 -10.84 5.06 -17.13
CA GLY A 25 -11.95 5.89 -17.60
C GLY A 25 -11.46 6.99 -18.53
N PHE A 26 -12.23 8.06 -18.65
CA PHE A 26 -11.81 9.24 -19.40
C PHE A 26 -10.87 10.10 -18.55
N HIS A 27 -9.59 10.07 -18.91
CA HIS A 27 -8.58 10.97 -18.35
C HIS A 27 -8.42 12.17 -19.28
N SER A 28 -8.88 13.35 -18.86
CA SER A 28 -8.71 14.55 -19.68
C SER A 28 -7.22 14.85 -19.90
N PRO A 29 -6.83 15.41 -21.06
CA PRO A 29 -5.43 15.80 -21.30
C PRO A 29 -4.86 16.74 -20.24
N SER A 30 -5.71 17.58 -19.63
CA SER A 30 -5.32 18.48 -18.54
C SER A 30 -4.88 17.74 -17.27
N ASN A 31 -5.46 16.56 -17.01
CA ASN A 31 -5.21 15.78 -15.79
C ASN A 31 -4.03 14.80 -15.96
N GLU A 32 -3.60 14.53 -17.20
CA GLU A 32 -2.56 13.53 -17.50
C GLU A 32 -1.28 13.75 -16.68
N LYS A 33 -0.81 15.01 -16.61
CA LYS A 33 0.41 15.36 -15.85
C LYS A 33 0.24 15.09 -14.36
N ALA A 34 -0.91 15.43 -13.79
CA ALA A 34 -1.20 15.21 -12.37
C ALA A 34 -1.25 13.71 -12.06
N LEU A 35 -2.02 12.94 -12.83
CA LEU A 35 -2.16 11.49 -12.65
C LEU A 35 -0.84 10.74 -12.80
N LYS A 36 -0.02 11.10 -13.80
CA LYS A 36 1.34 10.56 -13.95
C LYS A 36 2.24 10.92 -12.78
N SER A 37 2.12 12.13 -12.23
CA SER A 37 2.87 12.54 -11.04
C SER A 37 2.50 11.70 -9.82
N VAL A 38 1.22 11.42 -9.60
CA VAL A 38 0.75 10.55 -8.50
C VAL A 38 1.34 9.15 -8.62
N MET A 39 1.20 8.51 -9.79
CA MET A 39 1.74 7.18 -10.02
C MET A 39 3.27 7.14 -9.84
N ASN A 40 3.98 8.15 -10.32
CA ASN A 40 5.43 8.24 -10.14
C ASN A 40 5.81 8.37 -8.66
N ARG A 41 5.17 9.27 -7.90
CA ARG A 41 5.38 9.40 -6.45
C ARG A 41 5.11 8.09 -5.71
N ALA A 42 4.02 7.40 -6.05
CA ALA A 42 3.66 6.12 -5.44
C ALA A 42 4.72 5.03 -5.72
N CYS A 43 5.16 4.89 -6.98
CA CYS A 43 6.21 3.95 -7.35
C CYS A 43 7.56 4.28 -6.69
N LEU A 44 7.95 5.55 -6.63
CA LEU A 44 9.18 5.98 -5.96
C LEU A 44 9.15 5.71 -4.46
N ALA A 45 8.01 5.96 -3.81
CA ALA A 45 7.82 5.69 -2.39
C ALA A 45 7.94 4.19 -2.08
N ALA A 46 7.33 3.33 -2.90
CA ALA A 46 7.48 1.88 -2.79
C ALA A 46 8.93 1.44 -3.06
N ALA A 47 9.56 1.93 -4.14
CA ALA A 47 10.92 1.58 -4.51
C ALA A 47 11.93 1.96 -3.42
N SER A 48 11.77 3.12 -2.78
CA SER A 48 12.62 3.57 -1.67
C SER A 48 12.57 2.61 -0.47
N LEU A 49 11.41 2.01 -0.20
CA LEU A 49 11.23 1.04 0.88
C LEU A 49 11.74 -0.35 0.50
N LEU A 50 11.45 -0.82 -0.71
CA LEU A 50 11.87 -2.13 -1.22
C LEU A 50 13.38 -2.21 -1.47
N SER A 51 14.04 -1.08 -1.76
CA SER A 51 15.49 -1.02 -1.97
C SER A 51 16.31 -1.18 -0.68
N GLN A 52 15.68 -1.09 0.50
CA GLN A 52 16.36 -1.25 1.78
C GLN A 52 16.72 -2.72 2.01
N LYS A 53 17.94 -2.99 2.50
CA LYS A 53 18.39 -4.36 2.77
C LYS A 53 17.46 -5.06 3.77
N PRO A 54 17.05 -6.31 3.51
CA PRO A 54 16.33 -7.10 4.49
C PRO A 54 17.21 -7.25 5.74
N GLY A 55 16.74 -6.74 6.88
CA GLY A 55 17.43 -6.87 8.18
C GLY A 55 17.99 -5.59 8.81
N SER A 56 17.93 -4.43 8.15
CA SER A 56 18.33 -3.14 8.77
C SER A 56 17.33 -2.60 9.80
N SER A 57 16.18 -3.25 9.97
CA SER A 57 15.27 -3.02 11.09
C SER A 57 14.55 -4.33 11.41
N SER A 58 14.51 -4.67 12.70
CA SER A 58 13.80 -5.82 13.24
C SER A 58 12.37 -5.91 12.69
N SER A 59 11.94 -7.15 12.42
CA SER A 59 10.54 -7.60 12.32
C SER A 59 9.83 -7.52 10.96
N SER A 60 9.71 -8.68 10.29
CA SER A 60 8.48 -9.30 9.75
C SER A 60 7.46 -8.48 8.92
N SER A 61 7.71 -7.21 8.56
CA SER A 61 6.65 -6.23 8.21
C SER A 61 6.89 -5.49 6.88
N TYR A 62 7.77 -6.01 6.01
CA TYR A 62 8.18 -5.32 4.78
C TYR A 62 7.06 -5.02 3.77
N PRO A 63 6.08 -5.91 3.47
CA PRO A 63 5.06 -5.60 2.48
C PRO A 63 4.10 -4.49 2.94
N HIS A 64 3.76 -4.45 4.24
CA HIS A 64 2.82 -3.46 4.78
C HIS A 64 3.36 -2.02 4.71
N ARG A 65 4.67 -1.82 4.94
CA ARG A 65 5.27 -0.47 4.89
C ARG A 65 5.22 0.13 3.50
N CYS A 66 5.43 -0.69 2.46
CA CYS A 66 5.33 -0.26 1.07
C CYS A 66 3.91 0.18 0.74
N LEU A 67 2.92 -0.56 1.23
CA LEU A 67 1.50 -0.28 1.02
C LEU A 67 1.08 1.01 1.72
N ASP A 68 1.55 1.28 2.94
CA ASP A 68 1.29 2.55 3.64
C ASP A 68 1.79 3.77 2.83
N ALA A 69 2.98 3.67 2.24
CA ALA A 69 3.58 4.76 1.48
C ALA A 69 2.93 4.98 0.10
N VAL A 70 2.64 3.90 -0.63
CA VAL A 70 1.88 3.95 -1.89
C VAL A 70 0.49 4.54 -1.65
N SER A 71 -0.15 4.08 -0.58
CA SER A 71 -1.50 4.51 -0.22
C SER A 71 -1.57 5.99 0.13
N ALA A 72 -0.63 6.49 0.93
CA ALA A 72 -0.55 7.91 1.23
C ALA A 72 -0.32 8.74 -0.06
N ALA A 73 0.50 8.24 -0.99
CA ALA A 73 0.75 8.96 -2.24
C ALA A 73 -0.51 9.11 -3.12
N ILE A 74 -1.42 8.13 -3.09
CA ILE A 74 -2.67 8.08 -3.86
C ILE A 74 -3.81 8.77 -3.10
N GLN A 75 -4.19 8.26 -1.91
CA GLN A 75 -5.38 8.72 -1.17
C GLN A 75 -5.28 10.13 -0.61
N ASP A 76 -4.08 10.68 -0.42
CA ASP A 76 -3.95 12.09 -0.03
C ASP A 76 -3.97 13.05 -1.24
N ASP A 77 -3.87 12.54 -2.48
CA ASP A 77 -3.88 13.36 -3.68
C ASP A 77 -5.31 13.66 -4.15
N PRO A 78 -5.70 14.95 -4.23
CA PRO A 78 -7.06 15.33 -4.61
C PRO A 78 -7.41 15.01 -6.08
N CYS A 79 -6.45 14.65 -6.93
CA CYS A 79 -6.72 14.31 -8.32
C CYS A 79 -7.18 12.86 -8.50
N THR A 80 -7.26 12.08 -7.43
CA THR A 80 -7.68 10.66 -7.47
C THR A 80 -9.02 10.48 -6.79
N ASN A 81 -9.88 9.61 -7.35
CA ASN A 81 -11.12 9.19 -6.70
C ASN A 81 -10.85 8.15 -5.60
N ALA A 82 -10.07 8.55 -4.60
CA ALA A 82 -9.72 7.76 -3.43
C ALA A 82 -9.34 8.69 -2.27
N GLY A 83 -9.80 8.38 -1.05
CA GLY A 83 -9.51 9.17 0.14
C GLY A 83 -9.97 10.64 0.00
N ARG A 84 -9.02 11.57 -0.01
CA ARG A 84 -9.28 13.02 -0.05
C ARG A 84 -10.00 13.48 -1.32
N GLY A 85 -9.70 12.88 -2.48
CA GLY A 85 -10.26 13.27 -3.77
C GLY A 85 -11.49 12.46 -4.19
N SER A 86 -12.03 11.64 -3.28
CA SER A 86 -13.19 10.79 -3.55
C SER A 86 -14.41 11.60 -3.99
N ASN A 87 -15.19 10.98 -4.88
CA ASN A 87 -16.50 11.49 -5.28
C ASN A 87 -17.44 11.57 -4.08
N LEU A 88 -18.41 12.47 -4.20
CA LEU A 88 -19.48 12.59 -3.23
C LEU A 88 -20.56 11.55 -3.49
N THR A 89 -21.18 11.05 -2.42
CA THR A 89 -22.43 10.29 -2.45
C THR A 89 -23.59 11.19 -2.87
N GLU A 90 -24.78 10.61 -3.08
CA GLU A 90 -26.00 11.37 -3.38
C GLU A 90 -26.33 12.40 -2.30
N ASP A 91 -26.03 12.08 -1.04
CA ASP A 91 -26.20 12.99 0.11
C ASP A 91 -25.09 14.04 0.25
N GLY A 92 -24.13 14.07 -0.69
CA GLY A 92 -23.02 15.03 -0.66
C GLY A 92 -21.89 14.68 0.32
N ASN A 93 -21.86 13.45 0.84
CA ASN A 93 -20.82 12.99 1.78
C ASN A 93 -19.70 12.23 1.07
N VAL A 94 -18.54 12.08 1.71
CA VAL A 94 -17.47 11.20 1.22
C VAL A 94 -17.50 9.88 1.99
N GLU A 95 -17.64 8.78 1.25
CA GLU A 95 -17.54 7.41 1.73
C GLU A 95 -16.51 6.65 0.90
N CYS A 96 -15.65 5.88 1.54
CA CYS A 96 -14.55 5.19 0.87
C CYS A 96 -14.60 3.68 1.08
N ASP A 97 -14.29 2.97 0.00
CA ASP A 97 -14.01 1.53 0.01
C ASP A 97 -12.51 1.30 -0.14
N ALA A 98 -11.96 0.31 0.55
CA ALA A 98 -10.56 -0.07 0.39
C ALA A 98 -10.32 -1.52 0.84
N SER A 99 -9.36 -2.19 0.20
CA SER A 99 -8.98 -3.55 0.58
C SER A 99 -7.49 -3.82 0.33
N ILE A 100 -6.94 -4.77 1.09
CA ILE A 100 -5.53 -5.19 1.04
C ILE A 100 -5.44 -6.71 1.17
N MET A 101 -4.44 -7.30 0.51
CA MET A 101 -4.14 -8.72 0.63
C MET A 101 -2.62 -8.92 0.71
N ASP A 102 -2.17 -9.76 1.62
CA ASP A 102 -0.80 -10.29 1.64
C ASP A 102 -0.80 -11.73 1.13
N ALA A 103 -0.14 -11.97 0.00
CA ALA A 103 -0.10 -13.29 -0.61
C ALA A 103 0.74 -14.31 0.18
N ASN A 104 1.68 -13.85 1.01
CA ASN A 104 2.56 -14.74 1.77
C ASN A 104 1.84 -15.35 2.98
N SER A 105 1.13 -14.53 3.77
CA SER A 105 0.33 -15.01 4.90
C SER A 105 -1.10 -15.43 4.52
N GLY A 106 -1.60 -14.98 3.37
CA GLY A 106 -3.01 -15.10 2.99
C GLY A 106 -3.93 -14.12 3.72
N ALA A 107 -3.39 -13.21 4.54
CA ALA A 107 -4.17 -12.23 5.28
C ALA A 107 -4.86 -11.23 4.32
N PHE A 108 -6.10 -10.89 4.66
CA PHE A 108 -6.92 -9.96 3.91
C PHE A 108 -7.60 -8.97 4.86
N GLY A 109 -7.82 -7.75 4.37
CA GLY A 109 -8.61 -6.75 5.08
C GLY A 109 -9.40 -5.89 4.10
N GLY A 110 -10.63 -5.57 4.46
CA GLY A 110 -11.55 -4.81 3.62
C GLY A 110 -12.43 -3.88 4.43
N VAL A 111 -12.74 -2.72 3.86
CA VAL A 111 -13.72 -1.78 4.39
C VAL A 111 -14.59 -1.25 3.28
N GLY A 112 -15.84 -0.96 3.60
CA GLY A 112 -16.82 -0.41 2.66
C GLY A 112 -17.64 0.72 3.27
N ALA A 113 -18.01 1.69 2.45
CA ALA A 113 -18.81 2.85 2.79
C ALA A 113 -18.32 3.58 4.06
N VAL A 114 -17.00 3.71 4.25
CA VAL A 114 -16.47 4.31 5.47
C VAL A 114 -16.50 5.84 5.37
N PRO A 115 -17.24 6.53 6.25
CA PRO A 115 -17.37 7.97 6.17
C PRO A 115 -16.17 8.70 6.79
N GLY A 116 -15.78 9.84 6.21
CA GLY A 116 -14.89 10.81 6.87
C GLY A 116 -13.46 10.34 7.15
N VAL A 117 -12.99 9.27 6.49
CA VAL A 117 -11.64 8.74 6.67
C VAL A 117 -10.69 9.25 5.60
N ARG A 118 -9.55 9.81 6.02
CA ARG A 118 -8.53 10.31 5.09
C ARG A 118 -7.88 9.19 4.28
N ASN A 119 -7.66 8.03 4.91
CA ASN A 119 -6.97 6.88 4.31
C ASN A 119 -7.69 5.58 4.70
N ALA A 120 -8.74 5.19 3.97
CA ALA A 120 -9.53 3.98 4.24
C ALA A 120 -8.69 2.69 4.24
N ILE A 121 -7.66 2.62 3.39
CA ILE A 121 -6.77 1.45 3.33
C ILE A 121 -6.04 1.19 4.65
N LYS A 122 -5.80 2.21 5.49
CA LYS A 122 -5.13 2.01 6.78
C LYS A 122 -5.99 1.18 7.72
N ILE A 123 -7.31 1.31 7.60
CA ILE A 123 -8.28 0.50 8.35
C ILE A 123 -8.23 -0.94 7.84
N ALA A 124 -8.28 -1.13 6.52
CA ALA A 124 -8.12 -2.45 5.89
C ALA A 124 -6.78 -3.12 6.27
N THR A 125 -5.66 -2.36 6.30
CA THR A 125 -4.35 -2.85 6.76
C THR A 125 -4.38 -3.25 8.23
N CYS A 126 -5.16 -2.56 9.06
CA CYS A 126 -5.34 -2.95 10.46
C CYS A 126 -6.05 -4.30 10.57
N LEU A 127 -7.16 -4.49 9.82
CA LEU A 127 -7.90 -5.76 9.79
C LEU A 127 -7.02 -6.93 9.33
N ALA A 128 -6.26 -6.74 8.24
CA ALA A 128 -5.32 -7.75 7.76
C ALA A 128 -4.24 -8.11 8.79
N LYS A 129 -3.73 -7.12 9.55
CA LYS A 129 -2.75 -7.37 10.62
C LYS A 129 -3.36 -8.13 11.80
N GLU A 130 -4.58 -7.80 12.21
CA GLU A 130 -5.29 -8.50 13.28
C GLU A 130 -5.50 -9.99 12.94
N GLN A 131 -5.71 -10.33 11.66
CA GLN A 131 -5.73 -11.74 11.24
C GLN A 131 -4.42 -12.49 11.51
N MET A 132 -3.29 -11.80 11.47
CA MET A 132 -1.96 -12.39 11.65
C MET A 132 -1.53 -12.53 13.12
N ILE A 133 -2.17 -11.80 14.04
CA ILE A 133 -1.79 -11.77 15.47
C ILE A 133 -2.20 -13.06 16.22
N GLY A 134 -2.99 -13.93 15.61
CA GLY A 134 -3.35 -15.25 16.14
C GLY A 134 -4.52 -15.22 17.14
N SER A 135 -4.89 -16.41 17.65
CA SER A 135 -6.16 -16.74 18.31
C SER A 135 -6.81 -15.59 19.10
N SER A 136 -7.95 -15.12 18.60
CA SER A 136 -8.78 -14.21 19.38
C SER A 136 -9.27 -14.88 20.68
N LEU A 137 -9.71 -14.06 21.64
CA LEU A 137 -10.41 -14.53 22.84
C LEU A 137 -11.50 -15.54 22.46
N LEU A 138 -11.38 -16.75 23.00
CA LEU A 138 -12.32 -17.87 22.83
C LEU A 138 -12.30 -18.54 21.43
N GLY A 139 -11.22 -18.38 20.66
CA GLY A 139 -11.04 -19.08 19.38
C GLY A 139 -11.92 -18.55 18.24
N ARG A 140 -12.37 -17.28 18.32
CA ARG A 140 -13.13 -16.65 17.25
C ARG A 140 -12.22 -16.28 16.07
N LEU A 141 -12.78 -16.28 14.87
CA LEU A 141 -12.14 -15.70 13.71
C LEU A 141 -12.25 -14.16 13.79
N PRO A 142 -11.15 -13.41 13.61
CA PRO A 142 -11.19 -11.96 13.59
C PRO A 142 -11.94 -11.45 12.35
N PRO A 143 -12.54 -10.24 12.40
CA PRO A 143 -13.12 -9.59 11.24
C PRO A 143 -12.10 -9.41 10.11
N MET A 144 -12.60 -9.42 8.86
CA MET A 144 -11.84 -9.16 7.64
C MET A 144 -12.32 -7.88 7.00
#